data_AF-A0A7Y2N228-F1
#
_entry.id   AF-A0A7Y2N228-F1
#
_cell.length_a   1.000
_cell.length_b   1.000
_cell.length_c   1.000
_cell.angle_alpha   90.00
_cell.angle_beta   90.00
_cell.angle_gamma   90.00
#
_symmetry.space_group_name_H-M   'P 1'
#
loop_
_entity.id
_entity.type
_entity.pdbx_description
1 polymer ?
#
loop_
_entity_poly.entity_id
_entity_poly.type
_entity_poly.pdbx_seq_one_letter_code
_entity_poly.pdbx_strand_id
1 'polypeptide(L)' 'MIHDNILDSIGNTPLITINRLNPNKKVTVVGKLESRNPGGSVKERIALSM' A
#
# COMPACT_ATOMS: atom_id res chain seq x y z
N MET A 1 -8.51 -11.32 8.88
CA MET A 1 -9.80 -11.44 8.18
C MET A 1 -9.71 -12.64 7.27
N ILE A 2 -10.78 -13.42 7.16
CA ILE A 2 -10.88 -14.47 6.15
C ILE A 2 -11.50 -13.80 4.92
N HIS A 3 -10.88 -14.00 3.76
CA HIS A 3 -11.32 -13.45 2.47
C HIS A 3 -11.90 -14.60 1.63
N ASP A 4 -12.91 -14.31 0.81
CA ASP A 4 -13.55 -15.33 -0.04
C ASP A 4 -12.65 -15.69 -1.22
N ASN A 5 -11.86 -14.73 -1.71
CA ASN A 5 -10.83 -14.95 -2.71
C ASN A 5 -9.65 -13.97 -2.57
N ILE A 6 -8.60 -14.17 -3.38
CA ILE A 6 -7.38 -13.35 -3.30
C ILE A 6 -7.59 -11.88 -3.71
N LEU A 7 -8.57 -11.58 -4.57
CA LEU A 7 -8.85 -10.23 -5.04
C LEU A 7 -9.39 -9.36 -3.90
N ASP A 8 -10.11 -9.95 -2.94
CA ASP A 8 -10.62 -9.24 -1.76
C ASP A 8 -9.50 -8.74 -0.83
N SER A 9 -8.28 -9.26 -1.02
CA SER A 9 -7.09 -8.80 -0.29
C SER A 9 -6.37 -7.62 -0.97
N ILE A 10 -6.78 -7.23 -2.18
CA ILE A 10 -6.21 -6.07 -2.90
C ILE A 10 -6.64 -4.78 -2.19
N GLY A 11 -5.68 -3.90 -1.95
CA GLY A 11 -5.90 -2.63 -1.26
C GLY A 11 -5.61 -2.70 0.23
N ASN A 12 -6.09 -1.69 0.97
CA ASN A 12 -5.83 -1.53 2.42
C ASN A 12 -4.35 -1.69 2.83
N THR A 13 -3.44 -1.39 1.92
CA THR A 13 -1.99 -1.45 2.12
C THR A 13 -1.57 -0.43 3.20
N PRO A 14 -0.54 -0.73 3.99
CA PRO A 14 -0.18 0.13 5.12
C PRO A 14 0.39 1.47 4.66
N LEU A 15 0.12 2.51 5.45
CA LEU A 15 0.85 3.78 5.43
C LEU A 15 1.95 3.73 6.49
N ILE A 16 3.20 3.91 6.09
CA ILE A 16 4.36 3.80 6.99
C ILE A 16 5.14 5.10 7.00
N THR A 17 5.39 5.65 8.18
CA THR A 17 6.19 6.86 8.36
C THR A 17 7.64 6.64 7.94
N ILE A 18 8.19 7.58 7.16
CA ILE A 18 9.59 7.58 6.75
C ILE A 18 10.41 8.34 7.81
N ASN A 19 10.98 7.60 8.76
CA ASN A 19 11.64 8.19 9.94
C ASN A 19 13.03 8.77 9.66
N ARG A 20 13.81 8.17 8.75
CA ARG A 20 15.24 8.51 8.53
C ARG A 20 15.50 9.35 7.28
N LEU A 21 14.77 9.11 6.20
CA LEU A 21 15.01 9.77 4.90
C LEU A 21 14.29 11.11 4.75
N ASN A 22 13.54 11.55 5.76
CA ASN A 22 12.83 12.83 5.73
C ASN A 22 13.78 13.98 6.11
N PRO A 23 14.16 14.88 5.18
CA PRO A 23 15.08 15.98 5.47
C PRO A 23 14.41 17.12 6.27
N ASN A 24 13.07 17.20 6.27
CA ASN A 24 12.32 18.26 6.95
C ASN A 24 11.45 17.68 8.07
N LYS A 25 11.91 17.83 9.33
CA LYS A 25 11.20 17.35 10.52
C LYS A 25 9.84 18.03 10.77
N LYS A 26 9.53 19.15 10.10
CA LYS A 26 8.23 19.84 10.20
C LYS A 26 7.16 19.25 9.29
N VAL A 27 7.51 18.28 8.44
CA VAL A 27 6.58 17.60 7.53
C VAL A 27 6.57 16.11 7.85
N THR A 28 5.38 15.52 7.85
CA THR A 28 5.24 14.06 7.95
C THR A 28 5.28 13.46 6.55
N VAL A 29 6.31 12.65 6.26
CA VAL A 29 6.40 11.88 5.02
C VAL A 29 6.03 10.43 5.31
N VAL A 30 5.10 9.89 4.53
CA VAL A 30 4.64 8.50 4.63
C VAL A 30 4.78 7.79 3.29
N GLY A 31 5.15 6.51 3.33
CA GLY A 31 5.09 5.62 2.19
C GLY A 31 3.81 4.80 2.23
N LYS A 32 3.05 4.80 1.13
CA LYS A 32 1.94 3.86 0.91
C LYS A 32 2.51 2.59 0.27
N LEU A 33 2.57 1.48 1.02
CA LEU A 33 3.27 0.27 0.60
C LEU A 33 2.41 -0.60 -0.34
N GLU A 34 2.21 -0.14 -1.57
CA GLU A 34 1.45 -0.87 -2.60
C GLU A 34 2.08 -2.18 -3.05
N SER A 35 3.34 -2.44 -2.70
CA SER A 35 3.97 -3.75 -2.86
C SER A 35 3.39 -4.83 -1.94
N ARG A 36 2.49 -4.46 -1.01
CA ARG A 36 1.77 -5.39 -0.13
C ARG A 36 0.42 -5.86 -0.70
N ASN A 37 0.04 -5.41 -1.89
CA ASN A 37 -0.99 -6.12 -2.66
C ASN A 37 -0.47 -7.53 -3.04
N PRO A 38 -1.35 -8.53 -3.25
CA PRO A 38 -0.94 -9.95 -3.38
C PRO A 38 -0.01 -10.26 -4.56
N GLY A 39 -0.15 -9.54 -5.67
CA GLY A 39 0.70 -9.56 -6.87
C GLY A 39 1.83 -8.53 -6.84
N GLY A 40 2.04 -7.87 -5.71
CA GLY A 40 3.24 -7.10 -5.41
C GLY A 40 3.30 -5.70 -6.03
N SER A 41 2.19 -5.16 -6.56
CA SER A 41 2.24 -3.81 -7.13
C SER A 41 0.91 -3.05 -7.08
N VAL A 42 1.00 -1.73 -7.25
CA VAL A 42 -0.17 -0.84 -7.37
C VAL A 42 -1.07 -1.18 -8.58
N LYS A 43 -0.53 -1.90 -9.59
CA LYS A 43 -1.28 -2.22 -10.82
C LYS A 43 -2.47 -3.14 -10.56
N GLU A 44 -2.49 -3.85 -9.45
CA GLU A 44 -3.60 -4.73 -9.10
C GLU A 44 -4.89 -3.97 -8.82
N ARG A 45 -4.80 -2.72 -8.34
CA ARG A 45 -5.98 -1.88 -8.14
C ARG A 45 -6.70 -1.59 -9.45
N ILE A 46 -5.95 -1.19 -10.47
CA ILE A 46 -6.55 -0.89 -11.78
C ILE A 46 -7.00 -2.18 -12.45
N ALA A 47 -6.25 -3.27 -12.31
CA ALA A 47 -6.66 -4.57 -12.84
C ALA A 47 -7.97 -5.09 -12.22
N LEU A 48 -8.23 -4.80 -10.94
CA LEU A 48 -9.48 -5.17 -10.27
C LEU A 48 -10.67 -4.28 -10.68
N SER A 49 -10.43 -3.01 -10.98
CA SER A 49 -11.48 -2.04 -11.30
C SER A 49 -11.91 -2.01 -12.78
N MET A 50 -11.19 -2.72 -13.64
CA MET A 50 -11.48 -2.84 -15.08
C MET A 50 -12.45 -3.98 -15.36
#